data_AF-A0A397FYS4-F1
#
_entry.id   AF-A0A397FYS4-F1
#
_cell.length_a   1.000
_cell.length_b   1.000
_cell.length_c   1.000
_cell.angle_alpha   90.00
_cell.angle_beta   90.00
_cell.angle_gamma   90.00
#
_symmetry.space_group_name_H-M   'P 1'
#
loop_
_entity.id
_entity.type
_entity.pdbx_description
1 polymer ?
#
loop_
_entity_poly.entity_id
_entity_poly.type
_entity_poly.pdbx_seq_one_letter_code
_entity_poly.pdbx_strand_id
1 'polypeptide(L)' 'MTKETRDELVKAAKKQAESARQHVRRVRQDGMNEIKKLKDSISEDDVKVEQDKIQKLTDDHIAEITRLLASKERALAVI' A
#
# COMPACT_ATOMS: atom_id res chain seq x y z
N MET A 1 13.25 -13.39 24.00
CA MET A 1 13.74 -12.33 23.08
C MET A 1 14.15 -11.13 23.91
N THR A 2 15.32 -10.53 23.66
CA THR A 2 15.78 -9.35 24.42
C THR A 2 15.07 -8.08 23.93
N LYS A 3 15.16 -6.99 24.68
CA LYS A 3 14.62 -5.68 24.26
C LYS A 3 15.32 -5.17 23.00
N GLU A 4 16.64 -5.33 22.92
CA GLU A 4 17.46 -4.90 21.78
C GLU A 4 17.04 -5.59 20.47
N THR A 5 16.86 -6.91 20.48
CA THR A 5 16.36 -7.66 19.32
C THR A 5 14.94 -7.21 18.91
N ARG A 6 14.08 -6.84 19.87
CA ARG A 6 12.74 -6.31 19.56
C ARG A 6 12.80 -4.97 18.85
N ASP A 7 13.66 -4.07 19.32
CA ASP A 7 13.82 -2.75 18.73
C ASP A 7 14.34 -2.83 17.29
N GLU A 8 15.24 -3.77 17.00
CA GLU A 8 15.69 -4.07 15.63
C GLU A 8 14.56 -4.59 14.73
N LEU A 9 13.74 -5.52 15.23
CA LEU A 9 12.60 -6.06 14.50
C LEU A 9 11.54 -4.99 14.20
N VAL A 10 11.30 -4.06 15.12
CA VAL A 10 10.40 -2.91 14.89
C VAL A 10 10.95 -2.01 13.77
N LYS A 11 12.25 -1.70 13.78
CA LYS A 11 12.88 -0.92 12.70
C LYS A 11 12.76 -1.62 11.35
N ALA A 12 13.00 -2.93 11.30
CA ALA A 12 12.86 -3.73 10.09
C ALA A 12 11.41 -3.72 9.57
N ALA A 13 10.42 -3.90 10.45
CA ALA A 13 9.00 -3.86 10.09
C ALA A 13 8.59 -2.50 9.50
N LYS A 14 9.05 -1.38 10.08
CA LYS A 14 8.81 -0.03 9.55
C LYS A 14 9.38 0.14 8.14
N LYS A 15 10.62 -0.30 7.91
CA LYS A 15 11.28 -0.23 6.60
C LYS A 15 10.51 -1.04 5.56
N GLN A 16 10.08 -2.25 5.92
CA GLN A 16 9.29 -3.10 5.02
C GLN A 16 7.93 -2.49 4.71
N ALA A 17 7.23 -1.93 5.70
CA ALA A 17 5.96 -1.25 5.48
C ALA A 17 6.09 -0.03 4.55
N GLU A 18 7.18 0.74 4.67
CA GLU A 18 7.43 1.87 3.77
C GLU A 18 7.70 1.41 2.33
N SER A 19 8.54 0.39 2.15
CA SER A 19 8.78 -0.21 0.84
C SER A 19 7.48 -0.74 0.22
N ALA A 20 6.64 -1.44 0.99
CA ALA A 20 5.35 -1.93 0.52
C ALA A 20 4.44 -0.79 0.05
N ARG A 21 4.34 0.31 0.80
CA ARG A 21 3.56 1.50 0.38
C ARG A 21 4.09 2.10 -0.91
N GLN A 22 5.41 2.17 -1.09
CA GLN A 22 6.02 2.66 -2.33
C GLN A 22 5.68 1.77 -3.53
N HIS A 23 5.72 0.44 -3.35
CA HIS A 23 5.31 -0.50 -4.40
C HIS A 23 3.84 -0.34 -4.79
N VAL A 24 2.93 -0.23 -3.81
CA VAL A 24 1.49 0.02 -4.07
C VAL A 24 1.31 1.32 -4.89
N ARG A 25 2.00 2.40 -4.52
CA ARG A 25 1.92 3.68 -5.25
C ARG A 25 2.45 3.59 -6.67
N ARG A 26 3.51 2.80 -6.90
CA ARG A 26 4.06 2.54 -8.24
C ARG A 26 3.06 1.78 -9.10
N VAL A 27 2.49 0.70 -8.59
CA VAL A 27 1.47 -0.09 -9.32
C VAL A 27 0.25 0.77 -9.66
N ARG A 28 -0.19 1.65 -8.73
CA ARG A 28 -1.25 2.63 -9.02
C ARG A 28 -0.86 3.54 -10.19
N GLN A 29 0.36 4.07 -10.20
CA GLN A 29 0.84 4.93 -11.30
C GLN A 29 0.84 4.16 -12.62
N ASP A 30 1.33 2.93 -12.63
CA ASP A 30 1.36 2.08 -13.82
C ASP A 30 -0.07 1.82 -14.33
N GLY A 31 -1.01 1.46 -13.45
CA GLY A 31 -2.42 1.26 -13.81
C GLY A 31 -3.10 2.53 -14.34
N MET A 32 -2.84 3.69 -13.73
CA MET A 32 -3.35 4.98 -14.22
C MET A 32 -2.79 5.35 -15.61
N ASN A 33 -1.53 5.00 -15.88
CA ASN A 33 -0.94 5.19 -17.20
C ASN A 33 -1.58 4.28 -18.25
N GLU A 34 -1.92 3.03 -17.90
CA GLU A 34 -2.65 2.13 -18.80
C GLU A 34 -4.06 2.65 -19.11
N ILE A 35 -4.81 3.13 -18.12
CA ILE A 35 -6.13 3.75 -18.35
C ILE A 35 -6.00 4.95 -19.30
N LYS A 36 -4.96 5.77 -19.14
CA LYS A 36 -4.74 6.92 -20.02
C LYS A 36 -4.53 6.52 -21.49
N LYS A 37 -3.91 5.37 -21.76
CA LYS A 37 -3.76 4.84 -23.13
C LYS A 37 -5.08 4.35 -23.72
N LEU A 38 -6.01 3.91 -22.88
CA LEU A 38 -7.32 3.42 -23.28
C LEU A 38 -8.35 4.54 -23.49
N LYS A 39 -8.02 5.80 -23.14
CA LYS A 39 -8.98 6.91 -23.12
C LYS A 39 -9.71 7.13 -24.46
N ASP A 40 -9.07 6.86 -25.59
CA ASP A 40 -9.67 7.00 -26.93
C ASP A 40 -10.45 5.74 -27.37
N SER A 41 -10.38 4.65 -26.61
CA SER A 41 -10.99 3.35 -26.90
C SER A 41 -12.22 3.03 -26.02
N ILE A 42 -12.44 3.77 -24.93
CA ILE A 42 -13.55 3.59 -24.00
C ILE A 42 -14.21 4.94 -23.67
N SER A 43 -15.41 4.90 -23.10
CA SER A 43 -16.14 6.14 -22.74
C SER A 43 -15.47 6.89 -21.57
N GLU A 44 -15.70 8.20 -21.45
CA GLU A 44 -15.18 8.97 -20.32
C GLU A 44 -15.73 8.51 -18.96
N ASP A 45 -16.97 8.01 -18.94
CA ASP A 45 -17.58 7.43 -17.74
C ASP A 45 -16.88 6.14 -17.32
N ASP A 46 -16.55 5.26 -18.29
CA ASP A 46 -15.82 4.02 -18.02
C ASP A 46 -14.39 4.31 -17.51
N VAL A 47 -13.71 5.30 -18.11
CA VAL A 47 -12.39 5.75 -17.64
C VAL A 47 -12.45 6.15 -16.18
N LYS A 48 -13.46 6.94 -15.80
CA LYS A 48 -13.64 7.40 -14.42
C LYS A 48 -13.90 6.23 -13.47
N VAL A 49 -14.76 5.29 -13.86
CA VAL A 49 -15.04 4.07 -13.08
C VAL A 49 -13.77 3.26 -12.82
N GLU A 50 -12.93 3.06 -13.85
CA GLU A 50 -11.68 2.30 -13.69
C GLU A 50 -10.65 3.06 -12.82
N GLN A 51 -10.56 4.39 -12.96
CA GLN A 51 -9.70 5.20 -12.08
C GLN A 51 -10.13 5.10 -10.62
N ASP A 52 -11.43 5.19 -10.35
CA ASP A 52 -12.00 5.09 -9.01
C ASP A 52 -11.73 3.70 -8.39
N LYS A 53 -11.83 2.63 -9.20
CA LYS A 53 -11.48 1.26 -8.75
C LYS A 53 -10.01 1.15 -8.35
N ILE A 54 -9.09 1.63 -9.20
CA ILE A 54 -7.64 1.60 -8.89
C ILE A 54 -7.35 2.43 -7.63
N GLN A 55 -7.97 3.60 -7.50
CA GLN A 55 -7.78 4.45 -6.33
C GLN A 55 -8.27 3.75 -5.05
N LYS A 56 -9.48 3.17 -5.07
CA LYS A 56 -10.03 2.41 -3.94
C LYS A 56 -9.12 1.25 -3.53
N LEU A 57 -8.66 0.44 -4.50
CA LEU A 57 -7.73 -0.66 -4.21
C LEU A 57 -6.41 -0.17 -3.59
N THR A 58 -5.90 0.96 -4.07
CA THR A 58 -4.70 1.58 -3.49
C THR A 58 -4.95 1.95 -2.02
N ASP A 59 -6.05 2.65 -1.75
CA ASP A 59 -6.38 3.13 -0.40
C ASP A 59 -6.60 1.97 0.58
N ASP A 60 -7.29 0.93 0.14
CA ASP A 60 -7.53 -0.29 0.92
C ASP A 60 -6.22 -0.97 1.33
N HIS A 61 -5.28 -1.15 0.38
CA HIS A 61 -3.98 -1.78 0.68
C HIS A 61 -3.06 -0.88 1.52
N ILE A 62 -3.09 0.44 1.34
CA ILE A 62 -2.33 1.36 2.22
C ILE A 62 -2.86 1.28 3.65
N ALA A 63 -4.18 1.23 3.83
CA ALA A 63 -4.82 1.06 5.13
C ALA A 63 -4.46 -0.30 5.75
N GLU A 64 -4.46 -1.37 4.95
CA GLU A 64 -4.05 -2.71 5.39
C GLU A 64 -2.59 -2.75 5.84
N ILE A 65 -1.65 -2.21 5.06
CA ILE A 65 -0.22 -2.13 5.45
C ILE A 65 -0.06 -1.39 6.78
N THR A 66 -0.80 -0.29 6.97
CA THR A 66 -0.78 0.50 8.21
C THR A 66 -1.29 -0.32 9.40
N ARG A 67 -2.41 -1.04 9.21
CA ARG A 67 -2.99 -1.92 10.23
C ARG A 67 -2.04 -3.05 10.62
N LEU A 68 -1.41 -3.70 9.63
CA LEU A 68 -0.45 -4.78 9.83
C LEU A 68 0.79 -4.30 10.58
N LEU A 69 1.35 -3.13 10.21
CA LEU A 69 2.47 -2.54 10.92
C LEU A 69 2.12 -2.28 12.39
N ALA A 70 0.99 -1.61 12.66
CA ALA A 70 0.55 -1.32 14.02
C ALA A 70 0.32 -2.61 14.84
N SER A 71 -0.25 -3.65 14.22
CA SER A 71 -0.41 -4.95 14.85
C SER A 71 0.94 -5.60 15.18
N LYS A 72 1.91 -5.52 14.26
CA LYS A 72 3.25 -6.08 14.46
C LYS A 72 4.02 -5.34 15.56
N GLU A 73 3.93 -4.00 15.59
CA GLU A 73 4.53 -3.18 16.63
C GLU A 73 3.95 -3.50 18.01
N ARG A 74 2.62 -3.61 18.13
CA ARG A 74 1.98 -4.03 19.39
C ARG A 74 2.45 -5.42 19.83
N ALA A 75 2.48 -6.40 18.91
CA ALA A 75 2.92 -7.75 19.23
C ALA A 75 4.39 -7.82 19.69
N LEU A 76 5.25 -6.93 19.19
CA LEU A 76 6.64 -6.84 19.65
C LEU A 76 6.76 -6.04 20.97
N ALA A 77 5.88 -5.08 21.21
CA ALA A 77 5.88 -4.27 22.43
C ALA A 77 5.32 -5.02 23.65
N VAL A 78 4.31 -5.89 23.45
CA VAL A 78 3.70 -6.70 24.50
C VAL A 78 4.65 -7.83 24.92
N ILE A 79 4.80 -8.02 26.23
CA ILE A 79 5.39 -9.18 26.89
C ILE A 79 4.26 -9.98 27.51
#